data_AF-A0AAE3K5N2-F1
#
_entry.id   AF-A0AAE3K5N2-F1
#
_cell.length_a   1.000
_cell.length_b   1.000
_cell.length_c   1.000
_cell.angle_alpha   90.00
_cell.angle_beta   90.00
_cell.angle_gamma   90.00
#
_symmetry.space_group_name_H-M   'P 1'
#
loop_
_entity.id
_entity.type
_entity.pdbx_description
1 polymer ?
#
loop_
_entity_poly.entity_id
_entity_poly.type
_entity_poly.pdbx_seq_one_letter_code
_entity_poly.pdbx_strand_id
1 'polypeptide(L)'
;MSVHDRTDSPEIDPDRLRVLDRSSTVVSIGLLIAMMVASALAYATLPGTVTIHWQIGIDGALSTRTVGRTIGVTIMPVIAATAWVTLEALGKRLRSRDEFAGVLCSVLAAAAVSVVTLAHLLVLGLNLL
;
A
#
# COMPACT_ATOMS: atom_id res chain seq x y z
N MET A 1 29.72 -44.17 1.41
CA MET A 1 29.48 -43.33 2.61
C MET A 1 28.80 -42.07 2.11
N SER A 2 27.45 -42.05 2.10
CA SER A 2 26.69 -41.01 1.40
C SER A 2 26.60 -39.74 2.25
N VAL A 3 26.99 -38.63 1.64
CA VAL A 3 26.76 -37.27 2.10
C VAL A 3 25.26 -37.07 2.27
N HIS A 4 24.78 -36.96 3.51
CA HIS A 4 23.47 -36.39 3.78
C HIS A 4 23.60 -34.88 3.56
N ASP A 5 23.29 -34.45 2.34
CA ASP A 5 22.97 -33.07 2.01
C ASP A 5 21.66 -32.72 2.71
N ARG A 6 21.77 -32.42 4.01
CA ARG A 6 20.70 -31.83 4.80
C ARG A 6 20.59 -30.40 4.29
N THR A 7 19.86 -30.23 3.20
CA THR A 7 19.35 -28.94 2.77
C THR A 7 18.44 -28.46 3.89
N ASP A 8 19.01 -27.72 4.83
CA ASP A 8 18.32 -27.00 5.89
C ASP A 8 17.40 -25.99 5.21
N SER A 9 16.23 -26.44 4.74
CA SER A 9 15.12 -25.54 4.48
C SER A 9 14.80 -24.90 5.83
N PRO A 10 14.91 -23.58 5.97
CA PRO A 10 14.56 -22.92 7.22
C PRO A 10 13.10 -23.26 7.50
N GLU A 11 12.86 -24.05 8.55
CA GLU A 11 11.52 -24.33 9.03
C GLU A 11 10.95 -23.00 9.49
N ILE A 12 10.09 -22.42 8.65
CA ILE A 12 9.53 -21.09 8.92
C ILE A 12 8.49 -21.26 10.03
N ASP A 13 8.81 -20.73 11.20
CA ASP A 13 7.93 -20.77 12.37
C ASP A 13 6.55 -20.14 12.04
N PRO A 14 5.46 -20.92 12.07
CA PRO A 14 4.12 -20.46 11.73
C PRO A 14 3.61 -19.36 12.66
N ASP A 15 4.08 -19.31 13.91
CA ASP A 15 3.69 -18.26 14.85
C ASP A 15 4.35 -16.93 14.50
N ARG A 16 5.60 -16.94 14.01
CA ARG A 16 6.26 -15.74 13.46
C ARG A 16 5.54 -15.20 12.23
N LEU A 17 5.08 -16.09 11.34
CA LEU A 17 4.31 -15.71 10.16
C LEU A 17 2.96 -15.05 10.53
N ARG A 18 2.27 -15.58 11.54
CA ARG A 18 1.02 -15.00 12.06
C ARG A 18 1.22 -13.63 12.69
N VAL A 19 2.29 -13.45 13.47
CA VAL A 19 2.62 -12.16 14.08
C VAL A 19 2.94 -11.12 13.00
N LEU A 20 3.71 -11.50 11.97
CA LEU A 20 4.06 -10.61 10.85
C LEU A 20 2.85 -10.20 10.01
N ASP A 21 1.94 -11.14 9.73
CA ASP A 21 0.69 -10.87 9.02
C ASP A 21 -0.22 -9.93 9.82
N ARG A 22 -0.33 -10.16 11.13
CA ARG A 22 -1.14 -9.30 12.01
C ARG A 22 -0.54 -7.90 12.13
N SER A 23 0.77 -7.78 12.30
CA SER A 23 1.44 -6.48 12.43
C SER A 23 1.36 -5.68 11.12
N SER A 24 1.60 -6.32 9.98
CA SER A 24 1.48 -5.69 8.66
C SER A 24 0.06 -5.19 8.37
N THR A 25 -0.95 -5.96 8.77
CA THR A 25 -2.38 -5.56 8.69
C THR A 25 -2.65 -4.31 9.54
N VAL A 26 -2.22 -4.30 10.81
CA VAL A 26 -2.42 -3.16 11.72
C VAL A 26 -1.72 -1.89 11.19
N VAL A 27 -0.49 -2.02 10.71
CA VAL A 27 0.28 -0.91 10.12
C VAL A 27 -0.44 -0.37 8.87
N SER A 28 -0.91 -1.24 7.99
CA SER A 28 -1.64 -0.83 6.77
C SER A 28 -2.91 -0.05 7.11
N ILE A 29 -3.72 -0.55 8.05
CA ILE A 29 -4.93 0.13 8.51
C ILE A 29 -4.58 1.49 9.12
N GLY A 30 -3.57 1.55 9.98
CA GLY A 30 -3.10 2.80 10.58
C GLY A 30 -2.68 3.83 9.55
N LEU A 31 -1.95 3.41 8.52
CA LEU A 31 -1.52 4.27 7.41
C LEU A 31 -2.70 4.75 6.56
N LEU A 32 -3.66 3.88 6.26
CA LEU A 32 -4.89 4.28 5.55
C LEU A 32 -5.68 5.34 6.33
N ILE A 33 -5.79 5.19 7.65
CA ILE A 33 -6.44 6.17 8.52
C ILE A 33 -5.67 7.50 8.50
N ALA A 34 -4.34 7.46 8.69
CA ALA A 34 -3.50 8.66 8.66
C ALA A 34 -3.63 9.41 7.32
N MET A 35 -3.67 8.67 6.22
CA MET A 35 -3.86 9.23 4.88
C MET A 35 -5.24 9.87 4.72
N MET A 36 -6.32 9.24 5.21
CA MET A 36 -7.66 9.84 5.20
C MET A 36 -7.72 11.15 6.01
N VAL A 37 -7.09 11.19 7.19
CA VAL A 37 -7.00 12.40 8.01
C VAL A 37 -6.22 13.49 7.28
N ALA A 38 -5.09 13.14 6.67
CA ALA A 38 -4.29 14.07 5.87
C ALA A 38 -5.08 14.62 4.67
N SER A 39 -5.83 13.78 3.96
CA SER A 39 -6.70 14.20 2.86
C SER A 39 -7.83 15.13 3.32
N ALA A 40 -8.41 14.88 4.51
CA ALA A 40 -9.42 15.76 5.10
C ALA A 40 -8.84 17.15 5.46
N LEU A 41 -7.63 17.19 6.02
CA LEU A 41 -6.90 18.43 6.28
C LEU A 41 -6.60 19.18 4.97
N ALA A 42 -6.15 18.46 3.94
CA ALA A 42 -5.88 19.04 2.62
C ALA A 42 -7.12 19.62 1.96
N TYR A 43 -8.29 18.98 2.15
CA TYR A 43 -9.54 19.47 1.60
C TYR A 43 -9.89 20.88 2.12
N ALA A 44 -9.53 21.18 3.38
CA ALA A 44 -9.76 22.49 3.97
C ALA A 44 -8.82 23.58 3.40
N THR A 45 -7.63 23.21 2.93
CA THR A 45 -6.60 24.16 2.50
C THR A 45 -6.51 24.32 0.98
N LEU A 46 -6.98 23.33 0.21
CA LEU A 46 -6.89 23.35 -1.25
C LEU A 46 -7.97 24.22 -1.93
N PRO A 47 -7.67 24.84 -3.08
CA PRO A 47 -8.65 25.55 -3.90
C PRO A 47 -9.71 24.60 -4.48
N GLY A 48 -10.84 25.16 -4.95
CA GLY A 48 -12.02 24.38 -5.39
C GLY A 48 -11.75 23.36 -6.52
N THR A 49 -10.65 23.52 -7.25
CA THR A 49 -10.16 22.60 -8.27
C THR A 49 -8.68 22.33 -8.07
N VAL A 50 -8.26 21.09 -8.33
CA VAL A 50 -6.87 20.65 -8.25
C VAL A 50 -6.48 20.05 -9.58
N THR A 51 -5.27 20.37 -10.05
CA THR A 51 -4.70 19.75 -11.23
C THR A 51 -3.81 18.58 -10.81
N ILE A 52 -4.10 17.40 -11.33
CA ILE A 52 -3.31 16.21 -11.07
C ILE A 52 -2.47 15.92 -12.30
N HIS A 53 -1.18 15.74 -12.08
CA HIS A 53 -0.23 15.26 -13.08
C HIS A 53 0.12 13.81 -12.73
N TRP A 54 -0.16 12.89 -13.64
CA TRP A 54 0.26 11.50 -13.50
C TRP A 54 0.92 11.02 -14.80
N GLN A 55 1.96 10.22 -14.67
CA GLN A 55 2.54 9.51 -15.81
C GLN A 55 1.88 8.15 -15.92
N ILE A 56 1.31 7.86 -17.09
CA ILE A 56 0.71 6.57 -17.40
C ILE A 56 1.43 6.01 -18.63
N GLY A 57 2.05 4.85 -18.48
CA GLY A 57 2.70 4.12 -19.57
C GLY A 57 4.23 4.05 -19.46
N ILE A 58 4.81 3.09 -20.18
CA ILE A 58 6.26 2.84 -20.28
C ILE A 58 6.96 4.00 -21.01
N ASP A 59 6.20 4.73 -21.84
CA ASP A 59 6.65 5.85 -22.65
C ASP A 59 6.76 7.16 -21.85
N GLY A 60 6.40 7.15 -20.56
CA GLY A 60 6.51 8.30 -19.66
C GLY A 60 5.54 9.45 -19.98
N ALA A 61 4.52 9.20 -20.80
CA ALA A 61 3.55 10.21 -21.22
C ALA A 61 2.88 10.85 -19.99
N LEU A 62 3.09 12.15 -19.82
CA LEU A 62 2.55 12.93 -18.72
C LEU A 62 1.11 13.33 -19.07
N SER A 63 0.15 12.69 -18.42
CA SER A 63 -1.27 13.05 -18.54
C SER A 63 -1.62 14.04 -17.43
N THR A 64 -2.26 15.13 -17.81
CA THR A 64 -2.70 16.17 -16.88
C THR A 64 -4.22 16.25 -16.90
N ARG A 65 -4.84 16.20 -15.72
CA ARG A 65 -6.28 16.34 -15.58
C ARG A 65 -6.62 17.24 -14.41
N THR A 66 -7.43 18.27 -14.68
CA THR A 66 -8.03 19.09 -13.64
C THR A 66 -9.31 18.43 -13.14
N VAL A 67 -9.41 18.25 -11.83
CA VAL A 67 -10.56 17.63 -11.17
C VAL A 67 -11.04 18.51 -10.02
N GLY A 68 -12.28 18.30 -9.59
CA GLY A 68 -12.79 18.96 -8.39
C GLY A 68 -12.00 18.56 -7.13
N ARG A 69 -11.91 19.47 -6.16
CA ARG A 69 -11.15 19.28 -4.91
C ARG A 69 -11.39 17.94 -4.22
N THR A 70 -12.66 17.51 -4.14
CA THR A 70 -13.05 16.23 -3.54
C THR A 70 -12.35 15.05 -4.21
N ILE A 71 -12.32 15.02 -5.55
CA ILE A 71 -11.66 13.95 -6.31
C ILE A 71 -10.14 14.02 -6.09
N GLY A 72 -9.57 15.23 -6.11
CA GLY A 72 -8.14 15.45 -5.92
C GLY A 72 -7.59 14.88 -4.62
N VAL A 73 -8.33 15.05 -3.51
CA VAL A 73 -7.89 14.56 -2.19
C VAL A 73 -8.26 13.11 -1.92
N THR A 74 -9.31 12.57 -2.54
CA THR A 74 -9.80 11.21 -2.24
C THR A 74 -9.18 10.12 -3.11
N ILE A 75 -8.68 10.47 -4.30
CA ILE A 75 -8.23 9.46 -5.28
C ILE A 75 -7.06 8.61 -4.76
N MET A 76 -6.08 9.21 -4.10
CA MET A 76 -4.94 8.48 -3.54
C MET A 76 -5.33 7.54 -2.39
N PRO A 77 -6.13 7.99 -1.39
CA PRO A 77 -6.69 7.09 -0.40
C PRO A 77 -7.45 5.91 -0.98
N VAL A 78 -8.29 6.16 -2.00
CA VAL A 78 -9.08 5.11 -2.66
C VAL A 78 -8.19 4.11 -3.38
N ILE A 79 -7.16 4.58 -4.11
CA ILE A 79 -6.20 3.70 -4.80
C ILE A 79 -5.47 2.81 -3.80
N ALA A 80 -4.94 3.38 -2.72
CA ALA A 80 -4.20 2.61 -1.72
C ALA A 80 -5.10 1.62 -0.96
N ALA A 81 -6.33 2.01 -0.60
CA ALA A 81 -7.29 1.10 0.02
C ALA A 81 -7.66 -0.07 -0.92
N THR A 82 -7.89 0.22 -2.21
CA THR A 82 -8.21 -0.80 -3.22
C THR A 82 -7.03 -1.76 -3.44
N ALA A 83 -5.81 -1.23 -3.57
CA ALA A 83 -4.60 -2.03 -3.70
C ALA A 83 -4.40 -2.94 -2.48
N TRP A 84 -4.58 -2.41 -1.28
CA TRP A 84 -4.48 -3.18 -0.05
C TRP A 84 -5.50 -4.32 0.00
N VAL A 85 -6.79 -4.04 -0.21
CA VAL A 85 -7.85 -5.05 -0.19
C VAL A 85 -7.63 -6.14 -1.24
N THR A 86 -7.22 -5.76 -2.46
CA THR A 86 -6.97 -6.73 -3.54
C THR A 86 -5.77 -7.63 -3.22
N LEU A 87 -4.69 -7.09 -2.68
CA LEU A 87 -3.51 -7.86 -2.30
C LEU A 87 -3.76 -8.74 -1.06
N GLU A 88 -4.52 -8.25 -0.07
CA GLU A 88 -4.91 -9.04 1.09
C GLU A 88 -5.84 -10.20 0.69
N ALA A 89 -6.80 -9.96 -0.21
CA ALA A 89 -7.66 -11.00 -0.75
C ALA A 89 -6.86 -12.05 -1.55
N LEU A 90 -5.88 -11.60 -2.34
CA LEU A 90 -4.96 -12.49 -3.06
C LEU A 90 -4.11 -13.31 -2.09
N GLY A 91 -3.55 -12.68 -1.05
CA GLY A 91 -2.78 -13.34 -0.01
C GLY A 91 -3.58 -14.42 0.73
N LYS A 92 -4.82 -14.11 1.12
CA LYS A 92 -5.75 -15.10 1.73
C LYS A 92 -6.01 -16.29 0.81
N ARG A 93 -6.18 -16.04 -0.50
CA ARG A 93 -6.39 -17.11 -1.49
C ARG A 93 -5.15 -17.99 -1.65
N LEU A 94 -3.97 -17.39 -1.70
CA LEU A 94 -2.69 -18.09 -1.86
C LEU A 94 -2.31 -18.91 -0.62
N ARG A 95 -2.68 -18.46 0.59
CA ARG A 95 -2.41 -19.15 1.85
C ARG A 95 -2.95 -20.58 1.93
N SER A 96 -3.99 -20.88 1.14
CA SER A 96 -4.54 -22.25 1.00
C SER A 96 -3.62 -23.22 0.26
N ARG A 97 -2.63 -22.70 -0.48
CA ARG A 97 -1.67 -23.47 -1.29
C ARG A 97 -0.24 -23.34 -0.77
N ASP A 98 0.13 -22.16 -0.30
CA ASP A 98 1.45 -21.84 0.21
C ASP A 98 1.32 -20.71 1.26
N GLU A 99 1.60 -21.04 2.52
CA GLU A 99 1.48 -20.12 3.64
C GLU A 99 2.50 -18.97 3.57
N PHE A 100 3.69 -19.23 3.02
CA PHE A 100 4.72 -18.22 2.82
C PHE A 100 4.33 -17.23 1.72
N ALA A 101 3.84 -17.74 0.58
CA ALA A 101 3.36 -16.88 -0.51
C ALA A 101 2.19 -15.99 -0.08
N GLY A 102 1.29 -16.51 0.77
CA GLY A 102 0.20 -15.73 1.36
C GLY A 102 0.70 -14.57 2.22
N VAL A 103 1.66 -14.82 3.12
CA VAL A 103 2.24 -13.79 3.99
C VAL A 103 3.07 -12.77 3.21
N LEU A 104 3.82 -13.21 2.19
CA LEU A 104 4.58 -12.30 1.33
C LEU A 104 3.65 -11.31 0.61
N CYS A 105 2.46 -11.77 0.20
CA CYS A 105 1.44 -10.94 -0.42
C CYS A 105 0.88 -9.89 0.57
N SER A 106 0.62 -10.27 1.83
CA SER A 106 0.22 -9.33 2.90
C SER A 106 1.31 -8.27 3.17
N VAL A 107 2.58 -8.67 3.20
CA VAL A 107 3.71 -7.76 3.40
C VAL A 107 3.86 -6.80 2.21
N LEU A 108 3.73 -7.29 0.98
CA LEU A 108 3.73 -6.46 -0.22
C LEU A 108 2.56 -5.45 -0.23
N ALA A 109 1.39 -5.86 0.25
CA ALA A 109 0.25 -4.96 0.44
C ALA A 109 0.59 -3.82 1.40
N ALA A 110 1.18 -4.14 2.55
CA ALA A 110 1.59 -3.15 3.52
C ALA A 110 2.69 -2.21 2.99
N ALA A 111 3.66 -2.73 2.24
CA ALA A 111 4.70 -1.93 1.59
C ALA A 111 4.11 -0.96 0.54
N ALA A 112 3.18 -1.43 -0.30
CA ALA A 112 2.50 -0.60 -1.29
C ALA A 112 1.70 0.53 -0.64
N VAL A 113 0.92 0.22 0.41
CA VAL A 113 0.20 1.24 1.19
C VAL A 113 1.16 2.25 1.79
N SER A 114 2.27 1.79 2.37
CA SER A 114 3.28 2.66 2.98
C SER A 114 3.90 3.65 1.98
N VAL A 115 4.26 3.17 0.78
CA VAL A 115 4.82 4.03 -0.28
C VAL A 115 3.80 5.08 -0.74
N VAL A 116 2.54 4.66 -0.97
CA VAL A 116 1.49 5.58 -1.41
C VAL A 116 1.16 6.60 -0.32
N THR A 117 1.04 6.17 0.95
CA THR A 117 0.80 7.07 2.08
C THR A 117 1.95 8.05 2.27
N LEU A 118 3.20 7.60 2.20
CA LEU A 118 4.37 8.48 2.30
C LEU A 118 4.40 9.50 1.17
N ALA A 119 4.18 9.08 -0.07
CA ALA A 119 4.11 9.98 -1.23
C ALA A 119 2.97 11.00 -1.05
N HIS A 120 1.80 10.57 -0.59
CA HIS A 120 0.67 11.44 -0.34
C HIS A 120 0.98 12.48 0.75
N LEU A 121 1.56 12.07 1.88
CA LEU A 121 1.94 12.96 2.98
C LEU A 121 3.04 13.94 2.58
N LEU A 122 4.01 13.49 1.78
CA LEU A 122 5.11 14.33 1.31
C LEU A 122 4.60 15.40 0.33
N VAL A 123 3.72 15.03 -0.60
CA VAL A 123 3.04 15.99 -1.48
C VAL A 123 2.20 16.96 -0.65
N LEU A 124 1.46 16.49 0.35
CA LEU A 124 0.68 17.37 1.22
C LEU A 124 1.56 18.36 1.99
N GLY A 125 2.63 17.86 2.62
CA GLY A 125 3.56 18.67 3.41
C GLY A 125 4.26 19.73 2.57
N LEU A 126 4.66 19.41 1.34
CA LEU A 126 5.24 20.38 0.39
C LEU A 126 4.24 21.45 -0.07
N ASN A 127 2.93 21.18 -0.02
CA ASN A 127 1.91 22.17 -0.39
C ASN A 127 1.40 23.00 0.80
N LEU A 128 1.74 22.62 2.04
CA LEU A 128 1.34 23.30 3.27
C LEU A 128 2.45 24.15 3.91
N LEU A 129 3.70 24.01 3.45
CA LEU A 129 4.87 24.83 3.80
C LEU A 129 5.05 25.97 2.78
#